data_AF-A0A381YW97-F1
#
_entry.id   AF-A0A381YW97-F1
#
_cell.length_a   1.000
_cell.length_b   1.000
_cell.length_c   1.000
_cell.angle_alpha   90.00
_cell.angle_beta   90.00
_cell.angle_gamma   90.00
#
_symmetry.space_group_name_H-M   'P 1'
#
loop_
_entity.id
_entity.type
_entity.pdbx_description
1 polymer ?
#
loop_
_entity_poly.entity_id
_entity_poly.type
_entity_poly.pdbx_seq_one_letter_code
_entity_poly.pdbx_strand_id
1 'polypeptide(L)'
;MNKPYEHNHDNDARMKMLDESQSRCAFRQQTHAFYLLVQKVVKWHHDRNLIDGSCDKDQVLKLLQELGELSDSVCKNEDIKDDIGDMLVVMINICERNNLSLRDCLQVAYDDIKHRKGKMVDGIFVKKDD
;
A
#
# COMPACT_ATOMS: atom_id res chain seq x y z
N MET A 1 -41.92 39.96 -18.95
CA MET A 1 -41.71 38.52 -19.26
C MET A 1 -40.23 38.22 -19.10
N ASN A 2 -39.83 37.58 -18.01
CA ASN A 2 -38.46 37.12 -17.84
C ASN A 2 -38.25 35.86 -18.69
N LYS A 3 -37.22 35.84 -19.54
CA LYS A 3 -36.81 34.63 -20.27
C LYS A 3 -36.26 33.61 -19.25
N PRO A 4 -36.50 32.29 -19.42
CA PRO A 4 -35.90 31.29 -18.55
C PRO A 4 -34.39 31.24 -18.81
N TYR A 5 -33.61 31.10 -17.74
CA TYR A 5 -32.17 30.86 -17.81
C TYR A 5 -31.91 29.53 -18.52
N GLU A 6 -31.28 29.55 -19.69
CA GLU A 6 -30.76 28.36 -20.35
C GLU A 6 -29.60 27.81 -19.51
N HIS A 7 -29.80 26.63 -18.91
CA HIS A 7 -28.76 25.91 -18.20
C HIS A 7 -27.72 25.46 -19.24
N ASN A 8 -26.53 26.04 -19.15
CA ASN A 8 -25.48 25.94 -20.17
C ASN A 8 -24.78 24.57 -20.07
N HIS A 9 -25.32 23.57 -20.77
CA HIS A 9 -24.90 22.15 -20.74
C HIS A 9 -23.40 21.95 -21.05
N ASP A 10 -22.78 22.85 -21.82
CA ASP A 10 -21.36 22.85 -22.16
C ASP A 10 -20.45 23.24 -20.99
N ASN A 11 -20.90 24.10 -20.08
CA ASN A 11 -20.12 24.47 -18.90
C ASN A 11 -20.02 23.30 -17.91
N ASP A 12 -21.11 22.53 -17.76
CA ASP A 12 -21.12 21.34 -16.91
C ASP A 12 -20.22 20.24 -17.47
N ALA A 13 -20.22 20.02 -18.79
CA ALA A 13 -19.33 19.07 -19.45
C ALA A 13 -17.84 19.45 -19.30
N ARG A 14 -17.52 20.75 -19.41
CA ARG A 14 -16.15 21.26 -19.23
C ARG A 14 -15.68 21.15 -17.77
N MET A 15 -16.56 21.45 -16.80
CA MET A 15 -16.24 21.28 -15.38
C MET A 15 -15.99 19.81 -15.02
N LYS A 16 -16.79 18.89 -15.57
CA LYS A 16 -16.60 17.44 -15.37
C LYS A 16 -15.29 16.93 -15.97
N MET A 17 -14.92 17.38 -17.17
CA MET A 17 -13.62 17.07 -17.80
C MET A 17 -12.44 17.55 -16.96
N LEU A 18 -12.54 18.75 -16.38
CA LEU A 18 -11.49 19.33 -15.52
C LEU A 18 -11.35 18.54 -14.22
N ASP A 19 -12.45 18.19 -13.55
CA ASP A 19 -12.47 17.37 -12.34
C ASP A 19 -11.86 15.97 -12.57
N GLU A 20 -12.24 15.31 -13.68
CA GLU A 20 -11.64 14.03 -14.06
C GLU A 20 -10.14 14.16 -14.39
N SER A 21 -9.72 15.26 -15.03
CA SER A 21 -8.30 15.51 -15.32
C SER A 21 -7.47 15.73 -14.05
N GLN A 22 -8.03 16.43 -13.06
CA GLN A 22 -7.41 16.67 -11.76
C GLN A 22 -7.33 15.38 -10.95
N SER A 23 -8.41 14.60 -10.89
CA SER A 23 -8.41 13.27 -10.25
C SER A 23 -7.38 12.33 -10.89
N ARG A 24 -7.29 12.31 -12.23
CA ARG A 24 -6.25 11.54 -12.97
C ARG A 24 -4.83 12.03 -12.69
N CYS A 25 -4.64 13.33 -12.45
CA CYS A 25 -3.34 13.90 -12.08
C CYS A 25 -2.95 13.54 -10.63
N ALA A 26 -3.87 13.72 -9.69
CA ALA A 26 -3.67 13.42 -8.27
C ALA A 26 -3.35 11.93 -8.04
N PHE A 27 -4.09 11.01 -8.69
CA PHE A 27 -3.81 9.58 -8.63
C PHE A 27 -2.41 9.23 -9.18
N ARG A 28 -2.00 9.85 -10.29
CA ARG A 28 -0.65 9.69 -10.85
C ARG A 28 0.43 10.23 -9.91
N GLN A 29 0.19 11.34 -9.23
CA GLN A 29 1.14 11.88 -8.25
C GLN A 29 1.29 10.96 -7.04
N GLN A 30 0.19 10.39 -6.52
CA GLN A 30 0.23 9.49 -5.37
C GLN A 30 0.97 8.18 -5.68
N THR A 31 0.68 7.56 -6.82
CA THR A 31 1.37 6.33 -7.27
C THR A 31 2.86 6.57 -7.49
N HIS A 32 3.24 7.72 -8.06
CA HIS A 32 4.64 8.10 -8.23
C HIS A 32 5.34 8.36 -6.89
N ALA A 33 4.69 9.04 -5.95
CA ALA A 33 5.26 9.33 -4.63
C ALA A 33 5.58 8.03 -3.85
N PHE A 34 4.67 7.05 -3.86
CA PHE A 34 4.91 5.75 -3.23
C PHE A 34 6.08 5.02 -3.88
N TYR A 35 6.12 4.97 -5.21
CA TYR A 35 7.24 4.38 -5.95
C TYR A 35 8.58 5.00 -5.54
N LEU A 36 8.67 6.34 -5.47
CA LEU A 36 9.89 7.03 -5.04
C LEU A 36 10.29 6.71 -3.61
N LEU A 37 9.34 6.50 -2.69
CA LEU A 37 9.63 6.08 -1.32
C LEU A 37 10.23 4.69 -1.28
N VAL A 38 9.66 3.73 -2.01
CA VAL A 38 10.21 2.37 -2.12
C VAL A 38 11.65 2.41 -2.65
N GLN A 39 11.91 3.20 -3.69
CA GLN A 39 13.25 3.35 -4.26
C GLN A 39 14.26 3.97 -3.27
N LYS A 40 13.82 4.93 -2.44
CA LYS A 40 14.68 5.49 -1.37
C LYS A 40 15.04 4.43 -0.33
N VAL A 41 14.09 3.57 0.04
CA VAL A 41 14.30 2.46 0.98
C VAL A 41 15.25 1.42 0.38
N VAL A 42 15.06 1.02 -0.88
CA VAL A 42 15.99 0.12 -1.60
C VAL A 42 17.41 0.70 -1.57
N LYS A 43 17.56 1.98 -1.94
CA LYS A 43 18.86 2.66 -1.88
C LYS A 43 19.46 2.65 -0.47
N TRP A 44 18.66 2.91 0.56
CA TRP A 44 19.11 2.90 1.94
C TRP A 44 19.70 1.55 2.38
N HIS A 45 19.13 0.44 1.90
CA HIS A 45 19.63 -0.92 2.13
C HIS A 45 20.95 -1.20 1.41
N HIS A 46 21.05 -0.83 0.13
CA HIS A 46 22.29 -0.95 -0.65
C HIS A 46 23.42 -0.13 -0.02
N ASP A 47 23.15 1.11 0.36
CA ASP A 47 24.12 2.01 1.00
C ASP A 47 24.68 1.48 2.34
N ARG A 48 23.99 0.51 2.97
CA ARG A 48 24.37 -0.11 4.26
C ARG A 48 24.80 -1.57 4.13
N ASN A 49 24.98 -2.07 2.91
CA ASN A 49 25.32 -3.47 2.65
C ASN A 49 24.32 -4.46 3.29
N LEU A 50 23.02 -4.11 3.32
CA LEU A 50 21.98 -4.99 3.86
C LEU A 50 21.42 -5.95 2.79
N ILE A 51 21.83 -5.79 1.53
CA ILE A 51 21.50 -6.71 0.43
C ILE A 51 22.54 -7.83 0.34
N ASP A 52 23.84 -7.52 0.27
CA ASP A 52 24.87 -8.58 0.18
C ASP A 52 25.40 -9.01 1.56
N GLY A 53 25.40 -8.11 2.54
CA GLY A 53 25.95 -8.35 3.89
C GLY A 53 24.98 -8.94 4.92
N SER A 54 23.76 -9.30 4.52
CA SER A 54 22.78 -9.99 5.37
C SER A 54 22.28 -11.27 4.67
N CYS A 55 21.34 -11.97 5.27
CA CYS A 55 20.66 -13.12 4.65
C CYS A 55 19.15 -13.09 4.92
N ASP A 56 18.39 -13.84 4.13
CA ASP A 56 16.93 -13.86 4.24
C ASP A 56 16.46 -14.34 5.61
N LYS A 57 17.19 -15.26 6.23
CA LYS A 57 16.92 -15.70 7.60
C LYS A 57 17.00 -14.53 8.58
N ASP A 58 18.03 -13.70 8.48
CA ASP A 58 18.21 -12.56 9.38
C ASP A 58 17.12 -11.50 9.16
N GLN A 59 16.73 -11.27 7.90
CA GLN A 59 15.68 -10.32 7.56
C GLN A 59 14.28 -10.81 7.98
N VAL A 60 14.01 -12.12 7.91
CA VAL A 60 12.78 -12.70 8.47
C VAL A 60 12.77 -12.60 10.00
N LEU A 61 13.92 -12.79 10.66
CA LEU A 61 14.02 -12.57 12.11
C LEU A 61 13.79 -11.10 12.49
N LYS A 62 14.29 -10.15 11.67
CA LYS A 62 14.03 -8.72 11.88
C LYS A 62 12.55 -8.40 11.65
N LEU A 63 11.91 -8.98 10.63
CA LEU A 63 10.47 -8.83 10.40
C LEU A 63 9.63 -9.34 11.57
N LEU A 64 10.04 -10.45 12.20
CA LEU A 64 9.40 -10.96 13.41
C LEU A 64 9.54 -9.98 14.58
N GLN A 65 10.67 -9.29 14.70
CA GLN A 65 10.86 -8.24 15.70
C GLN A 65 9.87 -7.08 15.44
N GLU A 66 9.78 -6.56 14.21
CA GLU A 66 8.86 -5.44 13.90
C GLU A 66 7.39 -5.82 14.13
N LEU A 67 7.02 -7.07 13.88
CA LEU A 67 5.68 -7.58 14.22
C LEU A 67 5.43 -7.57 15.74
N GLY A 68 6.46 -7.86 16.53
CA GLY A 68 6.39 -7.77 17.99
C GLY A 68 6.19 -6.34 18.47
N GLU A 69 6.89 -5.37 17.86
CA GLU A 69 6.74 -3.94 18.15
C GLU A 69 5.33 -3.45 17.80
N LEU A 70 4.80 -3.83 16.62
CA LEU A 70 3.40 -3.57 16.26
C LEU A 70 2.42 -4.16 17.29
N SER A 71 2.65 -5.41 17.71
CA SER A 71 1.77 -6.05 18.69
C SER A 71 1.75 -5.30 20.03
N ASP A 72 2.89 -4.78 20.47
CA ASP A 72 3.01 -4.01 21.71
C ASP A 72 2.29 -2.66 21.61
N SER A 73 2.52 -1.90 20.53
CA SER A 73 1.82 -0.64 20.25
C SER A 73 0.30 -0.81 20.22
N VAL A 74 -0.19 -1.89 19.60
CA VAL A 74 -1.63 -2.22 19.58
C VAL A 74 -2.15 -2.48 21.00
N CYS A 75 -1.43 -3.27 21.81
CA CYS A 75 -1.85 -3.56 23.19
C CYS A 75 -1.91 -2.29 24.06
N LYS A 76 -1.06 -1.30 23.76
CA LYS A 76 -0.97 -0.03 24.46
C LYS A 76 -1.90 1.06 23.90
N ASN A 77 -2.57 0.81 22.77
CA ASN A 77 -3.34 1.80 22.01
C ASN A 77 -2.49 3.00 21.55
N GLU A 78 -1.27 2.74 21.09
CA GLU A 78 -0.33 3.73 20.57
C GLU A 78 -0.45 3.91 19.04
N ASP A 79 0.23 4.91 18.46
CA ASP A 79 0.24 5.12 17.01
C ASP A 79 1.09 4.04 16.32
N ILE A 80 0.44 3.20 15.49
CA ILE A 80 1.04 2.03 14.84
C ILE A 80 1.70 2.34 13.49
N LYS A 81 1.75 3.61 13.06
CA LYS A 81 2.29 3.97 11.73
C LYS A 81 3.76 3.63 11.59
N ASP A 82 4.54 3.80 12.66
CA ASP A 82 5.98 3.53 12.66
C ASP A 82 6.23 2.04 12.50
N ASP A 83 5.59 1.22 13.34
CA ASP A 83 5.72 -0.24 13.31
C ASP A 83 5.31 -0.86 11.96
N ILE A 84 4.23 -0.37 11.36
CA ILE A 84 3.82 -0.79 10.00
C ILE A 84 4.87 -0.36 8.97
N GLY A 85 5.43 0.84 9.12
CA GLY A 85 6.49 1.36 8.27
C GLY A 85 7.75 0.50 8.35
N ASP A 86 8.18 0.11 9.55
CA ASP A 86 9.37 -0.71 9.77
C ASP A 86 9.20 -2.11 9.20
N MET A 87 8.02 -2.73 9.36
CA MET A 87 7.70 -3.97 8.66
C MET A 87 7.83 -3.81 7.12
N LEU A 88 7.37 -2.69 6.55
CA LEU A 88 7.51 -2.43 5.11
C LEU A 88 8.97 -2.24 4.70
N VAL A 89 9.79 -1.58 5.51
CA VAL A 89 11.24 -1.44 5.27
C VAL A 89 11.89 -2.82 5.16
N VAL A 90 11.61 -3.72 6.11
CA VAL A 90 12.15 -5.08 6.10
C VAL A 90 11.60 -5.92 4.93
N MET A 91 10.30 -5.82 4.62
CA MET A 91 9.70 -6.50 3.47
C MET A 91 10.32 -6.05 2.14
N ILE A 92 10.61 -4.75 1.98
CA ILE A 92 11.31 -4.22 0.79
C ILE A 92 12.71 -4.84 0.68
N ASN A 93 13.43 -4.98 1.79
CA ASN A 93 14.73 -5.64 1.80
C ASN A 93 14.65 -7.09 1.30
N ILE A 94 13.73 -7.88 1.86
CA ILE A 94 13.52 -9.28 1.46
C ILE A 94 13.17 -9.39 -0.02
N CYS A 95 12.30 -8.50 -0.52
CA CYS A 95 11.92 -8.46 -1.93
C CYS A 95 13.13 -8.15 -2.83
N GLU A 96 13.88 -7.09 -2.52
CA GLU A 96 15.04 -6.65 -3.29
C GLU A 96 16.10 -7.77 -3.40
N ARG A 97 16.42 -8.42 -2.27
CA ARG A 97 17.39 -9.53 -2.22
C ARG A 97 16.98 -10.73 -3.08
N ASN A 98 15.68 -10.92 -3.27
CA ASN A 98 15.11 -12.05 -4.00
C ASN A 98 14.66 -11.69 -5.43
N ASN A 99 15.01 -10.49 -5.92
CA ASN A 99 14.56 -9.97 -7.22
C ASN A 99 13.03 -9.97 -7.39
N LEU A 100 12.31 -9.63 -6.32
CA LEU A 100 10.85 -9.51 -6.29
C LEU A 100 10.44 -8.05 -6.17
N SER A 101 9.23 -7.72 -6.64
CA SER A 101 8.61 -6.43 -6.37
C SER A 101 7.44 -6.59 -5.39
N LEU A 102 7.28 -5.63 -4.47
CA LEU A 102 6.11 -5.57 -3.58
C LEU A 102 4.79 -5.62 -4.35
N ARG A 103 4.77 -5.01 -5.55
CA ARG A 103 3.59 -5.00 -6.42
C ARG A 103 3.23 -6.43 -6.85
N ASP A 104 4.21 -7.20 -7.31
CA ASP A 104 3.94 -8.56 -7.80
C ASP A 104 3.53 -9.48 -6.66
N CYS A 105 4.18 -9.37 -5.50
CA CYS A 105 3.78 -10.09 -4.28
C CYS A 105 2.33 -9.75 -3.89
N LEU A 106 1.97 -8.46 -3.88
CA LEU A 106 0.60 -8.03 -3.56
C LEU A 106 -0.40 -8.46 -4.62
N GLN A 107 -0.03 -8.47 -5.89
CA GLN A 107 -0.89 -8.92 -6.98
C GLN A 107 -1.24 -10.41 -6.83
N VAL A 108 -0.25 -11.26 -6.54
CA VAL A 108 -0.47 -12.68 -6.25
C VAL A 108 -1.44 -12.84 -5.07
N ALA A 109 -1.19 -12.15 -3.95
CA ALA A 109 -2.06 -12.22 -2.79
C ALA A 109 -3.49 -11.72 -3.09
N TYR A 110 -3.63 -10.64 -3.89
CA TYR A 110 -4.92 -10.11 -4.29
C TYR A 110 -5.71 -11.10 -5.14
N ASP A 111 -5.05 -11.76 -6.09
CA ASP A 111 -5.67 -12.73 -6.97
C ASP A 111 -6.24 -13.93 -6.19
N ASP A 112 -5.63 -14.29 -5.06
CA ASP A 112 -6.10 -15.33 -4.14
C ASP A 112 -7.29 -14.91 -3.26
N ILE A 113 -7.44 -13.61 -2.97
CA ILE A 113 -8.49 -13.11 -2.06
C ILE A 113 -9.68 -12.49 -2.79
N LYS A 114 -9.52 -11.99 -4.02
CA LYS A 114 -10.52 -11.16 -4.73
C LYS A 114 -11.87 -11.84 -4.97
N HIS A 115 -11.91 -13.17 -4.99
CA HIS A 115 -13.14 -13.94 -5.19
C HIS A 115 -13.65 -14.65 -3.93
N ARG A 116 -12.97 -14.47 -2.78
CA ARG A 116 -13.39 -15.12 -1.53
C ARG A 116 -14.80 -14.66 -1.14
N LYS A 117 -15.65 -15.63 -0.79
CA LYS A 117 -16.96 -15.41 -0.18
C LYS A 117 -16.88 -15.87 1.27
N GLY A 118 -17.55 -15.16 2.17
CA GLY A 118 -17.46 -15.40 3.60
C GLY A 118 -18.17 -14.32 4.41
N LYS A 119 -18.02 -14.40 5.73
CA LYS A 119 -18.57 -13.46 6.69
C LYS A 119 -17.59 -13.21 7.83
N MET A 120 -17.67 -12.04 8.45
CA MET A 120 -16.96 -11.77 9.69
C MET A 120 -17.66 -12.50 10.84
N VAL A 121 -16.91 -13.23 11.65
CA VAL A 121 -17.36 -13.88 12.88
C VAL A 121 -16.27 -13.63 13.94
N ASP A 122 -16.64 -12.99 15.04
CA ASP A 122 -15.74 -12.71 16.17
C ASP A 122 -14.41 -12.05 15.76
N GLY A 123 -14.47 -11.09 14.83
CA GLY A 123 -13.30 -10.35 14.34
C GLY A 123 -12.48 -11.07 13.26
N ILE A 124 -12.85 -12.30 12.89
CA ILE A 124 -12.14 -13.11 11.89
C ILE A 124 -13.00 -13.27 10.64
N PHE A 125 -12.39 -13.16 9.47
CA PHE A 125 -13.06 -13.50 8.21
C PHE A 125 -13.15 -15.02 8.04
N VAL A 126 -14.36 -15.57 8.09
CA VAL A 126 -14.64 -16.99 7.88
C VAL A 126 -15.11 -17.20 6.44
N LYS A 127 -14.34 -17.99 5.67
CA LYS A 127 -14.70 -18.36 4.30
C LYS A 127 -15.98 -19.20 4.32
N LYS A 128 -16.86 -18.99 3.33
CA LYS A 128 -17.99 -19.89 3.09
C LYS A 128 -17.44 -21.18 2.48
N ASP A 129 -17.66 -22.31 3.13
CA ASP A 129 -17.39 -23.62 2.52
C ASP A 129 -18.29 -23.78 1.29
N ASP A 130 -17.75 -24.38 0.23
CA ASP A 130 -18.53 -24.76 -0.96
C ASP A 130 -19.50 -25.91 -0.63
#